data_AF-A0A7Y9F4G4-F1
#
_entry.id   AF-A0A7Y9F4G4-F1
#
_cell.length_a   1.000
_cell.length_b   1.000
_cell.length_c   1.000
_cell.angle_alpha   90.00
_cell.angle_beta   90.00
_cell.angle_gamma   90.00
#
_symmetry.space_group_name_H-M   'P 1'
#
loop_
_entity.id
_entity.type
_entity.pdbx_description
1 polymer ?
#
loop_
_entity_poly.entity_id
_entity_poly.type
_entity_poly.pdbx_seq_one_letter_code
_entity_poly.pdbx_strand_id
1 'polypeptide(L)'
;MGFWSEGVDDVRRTARGWRWGRRSQVPRSAEVYVEPARSQVADSAWARRRPAIAAREVAQKLALEPVFRSQVRTRVEGLDVLERTRGPVIFVANHASHLDTPLLLLSLPDEWRRRTAVAAAADYFFDTWWRAVGSSLVFNTFPIDRRGGSISATPGEVLADGWSLVVFPEGTRSGDGWMHTFRMGAAYLSHTHDVPIVPVAHRGTFAAMPRGVGWPGRDAGGRRQLTVRFGEPLRAAEGESVREFAPRVRDAVAALLDEDRSTWWEAQRRRAAGTTPDPGGPDAATWRRVWAQTESPSVEPVTGPRRRVWRR
;
A
#
# COMPACT_ATOMS: atom_id res chain seq x y z
N MET A 1 1.74 -10.12 -36.67
CA MET A 1 3.13 -10.16 -36.16
C MET A 1 3.60 -8.82 -35.55
N GLY A 2 2.69 -7.89 -35.18
CA GLY A 2 3.03 -6.55 -34.66
C GLY A 2 2.84 -6.32 -33.14
N PHE A 3 2.30 -7.31 -32.41
CA PHE A 3 2.02 -7.17 -30.97
C PHE A 3 3.26 -7.27 -30.08
N TRP A 4 4.25 -8.06 -30.49
CA TRP A 4 5.50 -8.25 -29.76
C TRP A 4 6.47 -7.07 -29.94
N SER A 5 6.44 -6.41 -31.10
CA SER A 5 7.30 -5.26 -31.39
C SER A 5 6.92 -4.05 -30.54
N GLU A 6 5.62 -3.74 -30.42
CA GLU A 6 5.16 -2.59 -29.62
C GLU A 6 5.51 -2.70 -28.14
N GLY A 7 5.26 -3.86 -27.51
CA GLY A 7 5.60 -4.05 -26.10
C GLY A 7 7.10 -4.03 -25.84
N VAL A 8 7.91 -4.56 -26.76
CA VAL A 8 9.38 -4.49 -26.69
C VAL A 8 9.87 -3.05 -26.86
N ASP A 9 9.23 -2.28 -27.74
CA ASP A 9 9.60 -0.89 -27.98
C ASP A 9 9.23 0.02 -26.79
N ASP A 10 8.13 -0.24 -26.08
CA ASP A 10 7.78 0.49 -24.86
C ASP A 10 8.72 0.15 -23.69
N VAL A 11 9.13 -1.11 -23.55
CA VAL A 11 10.19 -1.51 -22.60
C VAL A 11 11.52 -0.83 -22.96
N ARG A 12 11.87 -0.75 -24.25
CA ARG A 12 13.07 -0.04 -24.73
C ARG A 12 12.98 1.47 -24.50
N ARG A 13 11.82 2.10 -24.68
CA ARG A 13 11.61 3.52 -24.36
C ARG A 13 11.79 3.78 -22.87
N THR A 14 11.25 2.90 -22.02
CA THR A 14 11.46 2.94 -20.57
C THR A 14 12.95 2.89 -20.20
N ALA A 15 13.71 2.01 -20.88
CA ALA A 15 15.15 1.92 -20.68
C ALA A 15 15.92 3.15 -21.18
N ARG A 16 15.49 3.77 -22.30
CA ARG A 16 16.16 4.94 -22.89
C ARG A 16 15.89 6.26 -22.18
N GLY A 17 14.70 6.43 -21.58
CA GLY A 17 14.36 7.62 -20.79
C GLY A 17 15.05 7.70 -19.42
N TRP A 18 15.78 6.65 -19.05
CA TRP A 18 16.47 6.51 -17.76
C TRP A 18 17.83 7.22 -17.75
N ARG A 19 18.14 8.00 -16.69
CA ARG A 19 19.50 8.54 -16.48
C ARG A 19 20.42 7.47 -15.88
N TRP A 20 21.36 6.98 -16.67
CA TRP A 20 22.28 5.90 -16.33
C TRP A 20 23.44 6.29 -15.37
N GLY A 21 23.40 7.47 -14.78
CA GLY A 21 24.44 7.98 -13.87
C GLY A 21 24.29 7.47 -12.43
N ARG A 22 25.41 7.27 -11.73
CA ARG A 22 25.42 6.97 -10.27
C ARG A 22 24.72 8.09 -9.51
N ARG A 23 24.11 7.75 -8.36
CA ARG A 23 23.62 8.75 -7.37
C ARG A 23 24.70 9.80 -7.15
N SER A 24 24.32 11.06 -7.30
CA SER A 24 25.14 12.21 -6.97
C SER A 24 25.65 12.09 -5.52
N GLN A 25 26.95 12.30 -5.33
CA GLN A 25 27.60 12.25 -4.01
C GLN A 25 27.42 13.54 -3.20
N VAL A 26 26.89 14.60 -3.83
CA VAL A 26 26.60 15.85 -3.13
C VAL A 26 25.19 15.83 -2.54
N PRO A 27 24.98 16.38 -1.33
CA PRO A 27 23.64 16.56 -0.78
C PRO A 27 22.75 17.31 -1.77
N ARG A 28 21.47 16.94 -1.88
CA ARG A 28 20.50 17.56 -2.83
C ARG A 28 20.44 19.09 -2.74
N SER A 29 20.72 19.66 -1.57
CA SER A 29 20.75 21.12 -1.36
C SER A 29 21.95 21.81 -2.03
N ALA A 30 22.99 21.06 -2.41
CA ALA A 30 24.20 21.53 -3.07
C ALA A 30 24.26 21.13 -4.55
N GLU A 31 23.22 20.46 -5.07
CA GLU A 31 23.10 20.19 -6.49
C GLU A 31 22.68 21.46 -7.22
N VAL A 32 23.38 21.79 -8.31
CA VAL A 32 22.96 22.87 -9.21
C VAL A 32 21.54 22.57 -9.67
N TYR A 33 20.63 23.53 -9.51
CA TYR A 33 19.25 23.38 -9.97
C TYR A 33 19.27 23.17 -11.49
N VAL A 34 19.03 21.92 -11.89
CA VAL A 34 18.78 21.56 -13.28
C VAL A 34 17.26 21.47 -13.40
N GLU A 35 16.69 22.19 -14.37
CA GLU A 35 15.28 22.04 -14.68
C GLU A 35 15.01 20.54 -14.94
N PRO A 36 14.09 19.91 -14.16
CA PRO A 36 13.83 18.49 -14.33
C PRO A 36 13.48 18.24 -15.78
N ALA A 37 14.20 17.34 -16.44
CA ALA A 37 13.78 16.86 -17.75
C ALA A 37 12.29 16.46 -17.61
N ARG A 38 11.40 17.00 -18.47
CA ARG A 38 9.99 16.61 -18.49
C ARG A 38 9.96 15.10 -18.37
N SER A 39 9.39 14.58 -17.28
CA SER A 39 9.31 13.15 -17.06
C SER A 39 8.54 12.59 -18.25
N GLN A 40 9.25 11.96 -19.19
CA GLN A 40 8.61 11.08 -20.14
C GLN A 40 8.25 9.84 -19.34
N VAL A 41 7.13 9.95 -18.63
CA VAL A 41 6.57 8.86 -17.87
C VAL A 41 6.25 7.75 -18.87
N ALA A 42 6.96 6.63 -18.77
CA ALA A 42 6.74 5.50 -19.65
C ALA A 42 5.29 5.03 -19.57
N ASP A 43 4.71 4.62 -20.70
CA ASP A 43 3.38 4.01 -20.71
C ASP A 43 3.39 2.78 -19.79
N SER A 44 2.49 2.75 -18.80
CA SER A 44 2.32 1.62 -17.88
C SER A 44 1.20 0.67 -18.30
N ALA A 45 0.44 1.01 -19.35
CA ALA A 45 -0.71 0.24 -19.81
C ALA A 45 -0.32 -1.15 -20.31
N TRP A 46 0.89 -1.33 -20.85
CA TRP A 46 1.40 -2.66 -21.26
C TRP A 46 1.38 -3.66 -20.08
N ALA A 47 1.65 -3.19 -18.86
CA ALA A 47 1.67 -4.04 -17.66
C ALA A 47 0.27 -4.54 -17.27
N ARG A 48 -0.78 -3.94 -17.81
CA ARG A 48 -2.18 -4.33 -17.60
C ARG A 48 -2.72 -5.24 -18.72
N ARG A 49 -1.91 -5.61 -19.72
CA ARG A 49 -2.31 -6.57 -20.77
C ARG A 49 -2.24 -8.01 -20.26
N ARG A 50 -3.09 -8.90 -20.81
CA ARG A 50 -3.19 -10.34 -20.42
C ARG A 50 -1.84 -11.08 -20.30
N PRO A 51 -0.88 -11.00 -21.25
CA PRO A 51 0.40 -11.68 -21.09
C PRO A 51 1.24 -11.14 -19.92
N ALA A 52 1.20 -9.82 -19.68
CA ALA A 52 1.90 -9.21 -18.55
C ALA A 52 1.26 -9.61 -17.21
N ILE A 53 -0.07 -9.74 -17.16
CA ILE A 53 -0.80 -10.26 -15.98
C ILE A 53 -0.36 -11.70 -15.69
N ALA A 54 -0.31 -12.57 -16.70
CA ALA A 54 0.11 -13.96 -16.52
C ALA A 54 1.56 -14.06 -16.04
N ALA A 55 2.48 -13.30 -16.65
CA ALA A 55 3.88 -13.25 -16.23
C ALA A 55 4.03 -12.73 -14.78
N ARG A 56 3.29 -11.69 -14.41
CA ARG A 56 3.22 -11.18 -13.04
C ARG A 56 2.74 -12.25 -12.07
N GLU A 57 1.66 -12.95 -12.40
CA GLU A 57 1.09 -13.99 -11.53
C GLU A 57 2.11 -15.10 -11.28
N VAL A 58 2.82 -15.55 -12.32
CA VAL A 58 3.91 -16.53 -12.19
C VAL A 58 5.03 -16.00 -11.30
N ALA A 59 5.50 -14.77 -11.53
CA ALA A 59 6.56 -14.17 -10.72
C ALA A 59 6.15 -13.99 -9.25
N GLN A 60 4.90 -13.59 -9.00
CA GLN A 60 4.35 -13.46 -7.65
C GLN A 60 4.26 -14.81 -6.96
N LYS A 61 3.63 -15.82 -7.59
CA LYS A 61 3.38 -17.13 -6.98
C LYS A 61 4.65 -17.99 -6.83
N LEU A 62 5.56 -17.95 -7.80
CA LEU A 62 6.73 -18.85 -7.82
C LEU A 62 8.01 -18.24 -7.25
N ALA A 63 8.09 -16.91 -7.12
CA ALA A 63 9.28 -16.25 -6.58
C ALA A 63 8.97 -15.38 -5.36
N LEU A 64 8.13 -14.36 -5.52
CA LEU A 64 7.91 -13.38 -4.45
C LEU A 64 7.23 -14.00 -3.22
N GLU A 65 6.15 -14.75 -3.41
CA GLU A 65 5.34 -15.31 -2.34
C GLU A 65 6.09 -16.36 -1.50
N PRO A 66 6.84 -17.33 -2.08
CA PRO A 66 7.70 -18.23 -1.32
C PRO A 66 8.78 -17.49 -0.52
N VAL A 67 9.44 -16.49 -1.13
CA VAL A 67 10.45 -15.69 -0.44
C VAL A 67 9.81 -14.92 0.71
N PHE A 68 8.70 -14.24 0.48
CA PHE A 68 7.97 -13.48 1.49
C PHE A 68 7.54 -14.38 2.66
N ARG A 69 6.86 -15.49 2.36
CA ARG A 69 6.44 -16.47 3.36
C ARG A 69 7.62 -17.18 4.04
N SER A 70 8.80 -17.26 3.44
CA SER A 70 9.97 -17.82 4.13
C SER A 70 10.54 -16.90 5.20
N GLN A 71 10.37 -15.57 5.06
CA GLN A 71 10.97 -14.57 5.94
C GLN A 71 10.00 -14.04 7.00
N VAL A 72 8.69 -14.07 6.73
CA VAL A 72 7.68 -13.49 7.64
C VAL A 72 6.46 -14.38 7.81
N ARG A 73 5.74 -14.25 8.93
CA ARG A 73 4.42 -14.87 9.15
C ARG A 73 3.34 -13.85 8.84
N THR A 74 2.26 -14.27 8.18
CA THR A 74 1.17 -13.38 7.77
C THR A 74 -0.14 -13.82 8.40
N ARG A 75 -0.87 -12.87 8.95
CA ARG A 75 -2.26 -13.02 9.37
C ARG A 75 -3.11 -12.09 8.52
N VAL A 76 -4.12 -12.65 7.87
CA VAL A 76 -5.01 -11.92 6.96
C VAL A 76 -6.40 -11.99 7.56
N GLU A 77 -7.01 -10.82 7.76
CA GLU A 77 -8.33 -10.67 8.39
C GLU A 77 -9.24 -9.80 7.51
N GLY A 78 -10.55 -10.06 7.54
CA GLY A 78 -11.55 -9.24 6.83
C GLY A 78 -11.67 -9.51 5.32
N LEU A 79 -11.20 -10.66 4.83
CA LEU A 79 -11.34 -11.01 3.40
C LEU A 79 -12.78 -11.22 2.96
N ASP A 80 -13.69 -11.55 3.88
CA ASP A 80 -15.13 -11.67 3.65
C ASP A 80 -15.76 -10.38 3.12
N VAL A 81 -15.14 -9.22 3.39
CA VAL A 81 -15.54 -7.94 2.80
C VAL A 81 -15.41 -7.97 1.28
N LEU A 82 -14.35 -8.60 0.76
CA LEU A 82 -14.09 -8.66 -0.68
C LEU A 82 -15.06 -9.59 -1.41
N GLU A 83 -15.56 -10.63 -0.74
CA GLU A 83 -16.61 -11.52 -1.29
C GLU A 83 -17.94 -10.79 -1.48
N ARG A 84 -18.21 -9.79 -0.62
CA ARG A 84 -19.44 -8.97 -0.64
C ARG A 84 -19.29 -7.68 -1.45
N THR A 85 -18.09 -7.38 -1.95
CA THR A 85 -17.80 -6.13 -2.66
C THR A 85 -17.59 -6.41 -4.14
N ARG A 86 -18.05 -5.50 -5.00
CA ARG A 86 -17.76 -5.54 -6.44
C ARG A 86 -16.67 -4.52 -6.76
N GLY A 87 -15.67 -4.95 -7.53
CA GLY A 87 -14.60 -4.08 -8.01
C GLY A 87 -15.05 -3.18 -9.18
N PRO A 88 -14.24 -2.16 -9.54
CA PRO A 88 -12.97 -1.79 -8.90
C PRO A 88 -13.17 -1.17 -7.51
N VAL A 89 -12.11 -1.14 -6.69
CA VAL A 89 -12.07 -0.45 -5.39
C VAL A 89 -10.76 0.32 -5.22
N ILE A 90 -10.71 1.24 -4.26
CA ILE A 90 -9.46 1.88 -3.83
C ILE A 90 -9.10 1.33 -2.44
N PHE A 91 -8.08 0.46 -2.38
CA PHE A 91 -7.48 0.04 -1.12
C PHE A 91 -6.66 1.18 -0.52
N VAL A 92 -7.05 1.65 0.66
CA VAL A 92 -6.35 2.73 1.37
C VAL A 92 -5.68 2.18 2.62
N ALA A 93 -4.34 2.22 2.66
CA ALA A 93 -3.56 1.61 3.73
C ALA A 93 -2.57 2.58 4.39
N ASN A 94 -2.25 2.35 5.66
CA ASN A 94 -1.10 2.98 6.31
C ASN A 94 0.23 2.46 5.72
N HIS A 95 1.28 3.28 5.79
CA HIS A 95 2.55 3.03 5.13
C HIS A 95 3.75 3.17 6.07
N ALA A 96 4.35 2.06 6.48
CA ALA A 96 5.50 2.02 7.37
C ALA A 96 6.72 1.27 6.80
N SER A 97 6.55 0.49 5.72
CA SER A 97 7.62 -0.33 5.15
C SER A 97 7.45 -0.58 3.65
N HIS A 98 8.51 -1.03 2.95
CA HIS A 98 8.30 -1.58 1.60
C HIS A 98 7.64 -2.96 1.64
N LEU A 99 7.52 -3.60 2.82
CA LEU A 99 6.74 -4.84 2.95
C LEU A 99 5.23 -4.61 2.84
N ASP A 100 4.75 -3.36 2.93
CA ASP A 100 3.31 -3.06 2.88
C ASP A 100 2.68 -3.46 1.53
N THR A 101 3.33 -3.12 0.42
CA THR A 101 2.87 -3.47 -0.93
C THR A 101 2.79 -4.98 -1.18
N PRO A 102 3.87 -5.79 -0.97
CA PRO A 102 3.78 -7.23 -1.11
C PRO A 102 2.85 -7.86 -0.08
N LEU A 103 2.79 -7.35 1.15
CA LEU A 103 1.84 -7.85 2.16
C LEU A 103 0.40 -7.75 1.65
N LEU A 104 -0.02 -6.56 1.19
CA LEU A 104 -1.37 -6.35 0.69
C LEU A 104 -1.63 -7.21 -0.56
N LEU A 105 -0.77 -7.13 -1.58
CA LEU A 105 -1.00 -7.83 -2.83
C LEU A 105 -1.02 -9.35 -2.66
N LEU A 106 -0.12 -9.93 -1.86
CA LEU A 106 -0.09 -11.37 -1.64
C LEU A 106 -1.21 -11.87 -0.70
N SER A 107 -1.89 -10.97 -0.01
CA SER A 107 -3.04 -11.30 0.84
C SER A 107 -4.37 -11.20 0.11
N LEU A 108 -4.40 -10.55 -1.06
CA LEU A 108 -5.60 -10.49 -1.89
C LEU A 108 -5.89 -11.85 -2.54
N PRO A 109 -7.17 -12.24 -2.67
CA PRO A 109 -7.56 -13.34 -3.54
C PRO A 109 -7.10 -13.09 -4.98
N ASP A 110 -6.86 -14.18 -5.72
CA ASP A 110 -6.26 -14.13 -7.05
C ASP A 110 -7.00 -13.21 -8.04
N GLU A 111 -8.34 -13.19 -7.99
CA GLU A 111 -9.18 -12.33 -8.83
C GLU A 111 -8.95 -10.83 -8.56
N TRP A 112 -8.84 -10.44 -7.30
CA TRP A 112 -8.56 -9.08 -6.87
C TRP A 112 -7.12 -8.71 -7.18
N ARG A 113 -6.16 -9.60 -6.86
CA ARG A 113 -4.74 -9.39 -7.10
C ARG A 113 -4.43 -9.14 -8.57
N ARG A 114 -5.02 -9.92 -9.48
CA ARG A 114 -4.85 -9.75 -10.94
C ARG A 114 -5.39 -8.43 -11.47
N ARG A 115 -6.36 -7.83 -10.78
CA ARG A 115 -7.05 -6.59 -11.17
C ARG A 115 -6.70 -5.41 -10.26
N THR A 116 -5.55 -5.45 -9.59
CA THR A 116 -5.09 -4.37 -8.72
C THR A 116 -3.80 -3.75 -9.27
N ALA A 117 -3.75 -2.43 -9.25
CA ALA A 117 -2.57 -1.62 -9.58
C ALA A 117 -2.10 -0.85 -8.34
N VAL A 118 -0.81 -0.62 -8.22
CA VAL A 118 -0.24 0.11 -7.07
C VAL A 118 0.14 1.51 -7.52
N ALA A 119 -0.44 2.51 -6.87
CA ALA A 119 -0.03 3.89 -7.01
C ALA A 119 1.36 4.08 -6.39
N ALA A 120 2.42 4.12 -7.20
CA ALA A 120 3.77 4.36 -6.73
C ALA A 120 4.25 5.75 -7.15
N ALA A 121 4.96 6.43 -6.26
CA ALA A 121 5.62 7.67 -6.65
C ALA A 121 6.73 7.39 -7.65
N ALA A 122 6.75 8.17 -8.74
CA ALA A 122 7.72 8.07 -9.82
C ALA A 122 9.19 8.13 -9.34
N ASP A 123 9.43 8.73 -8.17
CA ASP A 123 10.78 9.02 -7.68
C ASP A 123 11.35 7.95 -6.72
N TYR A 124 10.58 6.91 -6.35
CA TYR A 124 10.89 6.14 -5.12
C TYR A 124 11.35 4.69 -5.30
N PHE A 125 11.02 4.01 -6.41
CA PHE A 125 11.41 2.61 -6.63
C PHE A 125 12.62 2.45 -7.57
N PHE A 126 13.27 3.54 -7.94
CA PHE A 126 14.09 3.60 -9.14
C PHE A 126 15.56 3.98 -8.86
N ASP A 127 16.34 3.08 -8.25
CA ASP A 127 17.81 3.22 -8.23
C ASP A 127 18.47 2.43 -9.38
N THR A 128 17.75 1.50 -10.01
CA THR A 128 18.27 0.71 -11.14
C THR A 128 17.14 0.24 -12.06
N TRP A 129 17.27 0.47 -13.37
CA TRP A 129 16.20 0.25 -14.35
C TRP A 129 15.62 -1.18 -14.38
N TRP A 130 16.43 -2.23 -14.18
CA TRP A 130 15.92 -3.61 -14.15
C TRP A 130 15.13 -3.91 -12.87
N ARG A 131 15.45 -3.27 -11.74
CA ARG A 131 14.65 -3.32 -10.51
C ARG A 131 13.36 -2.53 -10.67
N ALA A 132 13.37 -1.44 -11.44
CA ALA A 132 12.19 -0.66 -11.79
C ALA A 132 11.23 -1.42 -12.72
N VAL A 133 11.74 -2.08 -13.76
CA VAL A 133 10.95 -2.95 -14.65
C VAL A 133 10.43 -4.16 -13.89
N GLY A 134 11.28 -4.79 -13.06
CA GLY A 134 10.88 -5.92 -12.22
C GLY A 134 9.81 -5.57 -11.20
N SER A 135 9.95 -4.44 -10.48
CA SER A 135 8.93 -3.98 -9.52
C SER A 135 7.64 -3.51 -10.21
N SER A 136 7.73 -2.83 -11.37
CA SER A 136 6.53 -2.44 -12.14
C SER A 136 5.78 -3.64 -12.68
N LEU A 137 6.49 -4.66 -13.17
CA LEU A 137 5.86 -5.92 -13.59
C LEU A 137 5.29 -6.68 -12.40
N VAL A 138 6.04 -6.86 -11.31
CA VAL A 138 5.63 -7.68 -10.16
C VAL A 138 4.54 -7.02 -9.33
N PHE A 139 4.53 -5.70 -9.19
CA PHE A 139 3.59 -4.98 -8.34
C PHE A 139 2.55 -4.15 -9.11
N ASN A 140 2.58 -4.18 -10.45
CA ASN A 140 1.72 -3.34 -11.30
C ASN A 140 1.79 -1.86 -10.91
N THR A 141 2.99 -1.37 -10.60
CA THR A 141 3.15 0.02 -10.19
C THR A 141 3.03 0.92 -11.39
N PHE A 142 2.19 1.94 -11.29
CA PHE A 142 2.19 3.03 -12.23
C PHE A 142 2.63 4.31 -11.50
N PRO A 143 3.45 5.14 -12.18
CA PRO A 143 3.96 6.37 -11.61
C PRO A 143 2.83 7.38 -11.42
N ILE A 144 2.79 8.02 -10.26
CA ILE A 144 1.97 9.21 -10.01
C ILE A 144 2.89 10.38 -9.71
N ASP A 145 2.68 11.49 -10.41
CA ASP A 145 3.33 12.75 -10.09
C ASP A 145 2.64 13.41 -8.88
N ARG A 146 3.44 13.77 -7.88
CA ARG A 146 2.98 14.44 -6.66
C ARG A 146 2.90 15.95 -6.80
N ARG A 147 3.40 16.51 -7.91
CA ARG A 147 3.57 17.95 -8.18
C ARG A 147 2.81 18.45 -9.42
N GLY A 148 2.03 17.59 -10.09
CA GLY A 148 1.11 18.02 -11.16
C GLY A 148 1.66 18.01 -12.59
N GLY A 149 2.64 17.17 -12.92
CA GLY A 149 3.10 16.94 -14.29
C GLY A 149 2.28 15.90 -15.07
N SER A 150 2.59 15.79 -16.37
CA SER A 150 1.98 14.86 -17.33
C SER A 150 2.30 13.40 -16.98
N ILE A 151 1.30 12.61 -16.63
CA ILE A 151 1.43 11.17 -16.34
C ILE A 151 0.91 10.38 -17.55
N SER A 152 1.52 9.24 -17.88
CA SER A 152 1.10 8.37 -19.00
C SER A 152 -0.25 7.67 -18.78
N ALA A 153 -0.63 7.43 -17.53
CA ALA A 153 -1.96 7.03 -17.13
C ALA A 153 -2.30 7.65 -15.77
N THR A 154 -3.41 8.38 -15.67
CA THR A 154 -3.87 8.91 -14.39
C THR A 154 -4.49 7.79 -13.54
N PRO A 155 -4.48 7.91 -12.20
CA PRO A 155 -5.21 6.98 -11.35
C PRO A 155 -6.69 6.82 -11.75
N GLY A 156 -7.30 7.90 -12.25
CA GLY A 156 -8.68 7.89 -12.72
C GLY A 156 -8.90 7.03 -13.96
N GLU A 157 -7.98 7.07 -14.93
CA GLU A 157 -8.04 6.20 -16.12
C GLU A 157 -7.89 4.71 -15.73
N VAL A 158 -6.98 4.41 -14.80
CA VAL A 158 -6.81 3.04 -14.30
C VAL A 158 -8.11 2.53 -13.63
N LEU A 159 -8.77 3.37 -12.84
CA LEU A 159 -10.08 3.04 -12.25
C LEU A 159 -11.16 2.86 -13.33
N ALA A 160 -11.20 3.75 -14.33
CA ALA A 160 -12.16 3.67 -15.44
C ALA A 160 -11.98 2.39 -16.28
N ASP A 161 -10.75 1.89 -16.41
CA ASP A 161 -10.42 0.61 -17.05
C ASP A 161 -10.82 -0.62 -16.20
N GLY A 162 -11.47 -0.42 -15.05
CA GLY A 162 -11.94 -1.48 -14.16
C GLY A 162 -10.85 -2.09 -13.28
N TRP A 163 -9.74 -1.37 -13.04
CA TRP A 163 -8.68 -1.81 -12.14
C TRP A 163 -8.85 -1.18 -10.76
N SER A 164 -8.66 -1.99 -9.72
CA SER A 164 -8.56 -1.51 -8.34
C SER A 164 -7.21 -0.83 -8.10
N LEU A 165 -7.15 0.09 -7.15
CA LEU A 165 -5.94 0.83 -6.79
C LEU A 165 -5.52 0.54 -5.36
N VAL A 166 -4.21 0.42 -5.12
CA VAL A 166 -3.62 0.53 -3.77
C VAL A 166 -3.03 1.92 -3.62
N VAL A 167 -3.50 2.66 -2.61
CA VAL A 167 -3.05 4.01 -2.29
C VAL A 167 -2.58 4.10 -0.85
N PHE A 168 -1.37 4.64 -0.67
CA PHE A 168 -0.80 5.00 0.62
C PHE A 168 -0.90 6.52 0.80
N PRO A 169 -1.98 7.05 1.41
CA PRO A 169 -2.31 8.47 1.38
C PRO A 169 -1.34 9.35 2.20
N GLU A 170 -0.48 8.75 3.03
CA GLU A 170 0.62 9.44 3.73
C GLU A 170 1.65 10.03 2.75
N GLY A 171 1.83 9.39 1.58
CA GLY A 171 2.80 9.81 0.59
C GLY A 171 4.26 9.52 0.97
N THR A 172 4.57 9.00 2.14
CA THR A 172 5.89 8.47 2.46
C THR A 172 5.74 7.38 3.50
N ARG A 173 6.71 6.47 3.57
CA ARG A 173 6.81 5.55 4.68
C ARG A 173 7.07 6.31 5.96
N SER A 174 6.41 5.87 7.02
CA SER A 174 6.66 6.33 8.37
C SER A 174 8.10 6.05 8.80
N GLY A 175 8.72 7.05 9.44
CA GLY A 175 10.06 6.94 10.02
C GLY A 175 10.07 6.29 11.41
N ASP A 176 8.94 6.31 12.10
CA ASP A 176 8.79 5.81 13.47
C ASP A 176 7.73 4.69 13.61
N GLY A 177 7.15 4.27 12.49
CA GLY A 177 6.15 3.20 12.39
C GLY A 177 4.71 3.65 12.67
N TRP A 178 4.50 4.91 13.08
CA TRP A 178 3.18 5.47 13.31
C TRP A 178 2.62 6.15 12.06
N MET A 179 1.30 6.16 11.94
CA MET A 179 0.63 6.62 10.73
C MET A 179 0.68 8.16 10.62
N HIS A 180 1.16 8.67 9.48
CA HIS A 180 1.11 10.09 9.18
C HIS A 180 -0.28 10.56 8.73
N THR A 181 -0.42 11.87 8.57
CA THR A 181 -1.62 12.50 8.03
C THR A 181 -1.92 12.01 6.62
N PHE A 182 -3.19 11.66 6.39
CA PHE A 182 -3.67 11.24 5.09
C PHE A 182 -3.91 12.46 4.18
N ARG A 183 -3.40 12.39 2.94
CA ARG A 183 -3.78 13.31 1.88
C ARG A 183 -5.15 12.93 1.32
N MET A 184 -5.88 13.93 0.81
CA MET A 184 -7.26 13.75 0.30
C MET A 184 -7.35 13.04 -1.06
N GLY A 185 -6.23 12.71 -1.72
CA GLY A 185 -6.25 12.19 -3.10
C GLY A 185 -7.05 10.90 -3.27
N ALA A 186 -7.01 9.97 -2.31
CA ALA A 186 -7.81 8.74 -2.38
C ALA A 186 -9.32 9.04 -2.27
N ALA A 187 -9.70 9.92 -1.34
CA ALA A 187 -11.09 10.36 -1.17
C ALA A 187 -11.61 11.10 -2.41
N TYR A 188 -10.76 11.94 -3.03
CA TYR A 188 -11.07 12.63 -4.28
C TYR A 188 -11.31 11.64 -5.44
N LEU A 189 -10.44 10.64 -5.59
CA LEU A 189 -10.59 9.61 -6.63
C LEU A 189 -11.85 8.77 -6.42
N SER A 190 -12.13 8.37 -5.18
CA SER A 190 -13.33 7.63 -4.81
C SER A 190 -14.60 8.41 -5.16
N HIS A 191 -14.64 9.69 -4.78
CA HIS A 191 -15.77 10.57 -5.05
C HIS A 191 -15.96 10.83 -6.55
N THR A 192 -14.88 11.16 -7.26
CA THR A 192 -14.92 11.51 -8.70
C THR A 192 -15.29 10.32 -9.60
N HIS A 193 -14.84 9.11 -9.26
CA HIS A 193 -15.05 7.92 -10.09
C HIS A 193 -16.15 6.99 -9.57
N ASP A 194 -16.85 7.39 -8.50
CA ASP A 194 -17.88 6.57 -7.84
C ASP A 194 -17.39 5.14 -7.47
N VAL A 195 -16.16 5.06 -6.97
CA VAL A 195 -15.49 3.81 -6.57
C VAL A 195 -15.38 3.77 -5.05
N PRO A 196 -15.72 2.65 -4.37
CA PRO A 196 -15.64 2.60 -2.91
C PRO A 196 -14.18 2.48 -2.45
N ILE A 197 -13.90 3.00 -1.26
CA ILE A 197 -12.63 2.82 -0.57
C ILE A 197 -12.72 1.62 0.37
N VAL A 198 -11.81 0.66 0.23
CA VAL A 198 -11.63 -0.41 1.21
C VAL A 198 -10.47 -0.01 2.13
N PRO A 199 -10.72 0.37 3.40
CA PRO A 199 -9.65 0.67 4.33
C PRO A 199 -8.86 -0.60 4.68
N VAL A 200 -7.54 -0.48 4.78
CA VAL A 200 -6.64 -1.59 5.08
C VAL A 200 -5.66 -1.16 6.17
N ALA A 201 -5.50 -1.98 7.20
CA ALA A 201 -4.50 -1.76 8.25
C ALA A 201 -3.34 -2.75 8.11
N HIS A 202 -2.11 -2.25 8.13
CA HIS A 202 -0.87 -3.00 8.19
C HIS A 202 -0.22 -2.86 9.56
N ARG A 203 0.15 -4.01 10.16
CA ARG A 203 0.84 -4.08 11.44
C ARG A 203 2.03 -5.05 11.36
N GLY A 204 3.12 -4.72 12.06
CA GLY A 204 4.36 -5.51 12.09
C GLY A 204 5.31 -5.28 10.91
N THR A 205 4.89 -4.56 9.86
CA THR A 205 5.74 -4.30 8.69
C THR A 205 6.93 -3.39 9.01
N PHE A 206 6.74 -2.40 9.89
CA PHE A 206 7.84 -1.57 10.41
C PHE A 206 8.87 -2.42 11.15
N ALA A 207 8.43 -3.22 12.13
CA ALA A 207 9.31 -4.12 12.89
C ALA A 207 10.07 -5.10 12.00
N ALA A 208 9.42 -5.61 10.95
CA ALA A 208 10.02 -6.58 10.04
C ALA A 208 11.06 -5.96 9.10
N MET A 209 10.83 -4.74 8.60
CA MET A 209 11.77 -4.05 7.71
C MET A 209 11.63 -2.53 7.83
N PRO A 210 12.29 -1.92 8.84
CA PRO A 210 12.33 -0.47 8.99
C PRO A 210 12.99 0.21 7.78
N ARG A 211 12.79 1.52 7.65
CA ARG A 211 13.42 2.30 6.59
C ARG A 211 14.95 2.20 6.66
N GLY A 212 15.58 1.90 5.52
CA GLY A 212 17.05 1.79 5.40
C GLY A 212 17.60 0.40 5.67
N VAL A 213 16.77 -0.55 6.10
CA VAL A 213 17.16 -1.95 6.31
C VAL A 213 16.83 -2.77 5.05
N GLY A 214 17.69 -3.74 4.75
CA GLY A 214 17.47 -4.72 3.68
C GLY A 214 16.30 -5.67 3.98
N TRP A 215 16.03 -6.61 3.05
CA TRP A 215 14.98 -7.61 3.23
C TRP A 215 15.12 -8.34 4.58
N PRO A 216 14.02 -8.67 5.29
CA PRO A 216 14.11 -9.33 6.58
C PRO A 216 14.94 -10.61 6.45
N GLY A 217 16.01 -10.73 7.24
CA GLY A 217 16.80 -11.95 7.36
C GLY A 217 16.26 -12.86 8.45
N ARG A 218 16.70 -14.13 8.45
CA ARG A 218 16.34 -15.11 9.50
C ARG A 218 17.00 -14.78 10.85
N ASP A 219 18.01 -13.94 10.82
CA ASP A 219 19.00 -13.71 11.86
C ASP A 219 18.46 -12.82 13.00
N ALA A 220 17.28 -12.21 12.82
CA ALA A 220 16.65 -11.28 13.75
C ALA A 220 15.60 -11.94 14.68
N GLY A 221 15.88 -13.15 15.19
CA GLY A 221 15.02 -13.81 16.19
C GLY A 221 13.79 -14.55 15.62
N GLY A 222 13.87 -15.00 14.36
CA GLY A 222 12.80 -15.75 13.70
C GLY A 222 11.87 -14.90 12.81
N ARG A 223 10.87 -15.56 12.22
CA ARG A 223 9.92 -14.92 11.30
C ARG A 223 9.00 -13.97 12.05
N ARG A 224 9.14 -12.66 11.79
CA ARG A 224 8.27 -11.61 12.35
C ARG A 224 6.83 -11.81 11.88
N GLN A 225 5.87 -11.53 12.76
CA GLN A 225 4.45 -11.56 12.43
C GLN A 225 4.04 -10.26 11.75
N LEU A 226 3.25 -10.34 10.68
CA LEU A 226 2.60 -9.22 10.03
C LEU A 226 1.10 -9.49 10.01
N THR A 227 0.30 -8.46 10.28
CA THR A 227 -1.15 -8.52 10.11
C THR A 227 -1.55 -7.56 9.01
N VAL A 228 -2.44 -8.03 8.13
CA VAL A 228 -3.22 -7.17 7.24
C VAL A 228 -4.69 -7.39 7.52
N ARG A 229 -5.43 -6.31 7.71
CA ARG A 229 -6.86 -6.32 7.98
C ARG A 229 -7.59 -5.45 6.98
N PHE A 230 -8.57 -6.02 6.28
CA PHE A 230 -9.46 -5.30 5.38
C PHE A 230 -10.72 -4.88 6.17
N GLY A 231 -11.18 -3.64 5.97
CA GLY A 231 -12.39 -3.12 6.59
C GLY A 231 -13.52 -2.87 5.61
N GLU A 232 -14.70 -2.58 6.14
CA GLU A 232 -15.92 -2.36 5.33
C GLU A 232 -15.73 -1.22 4.31
N PRO A 233 -16.26 -1.36 3.07
CA PRO A 233 -16.09 -0.38 2.03
C PRO A 233 -16.81 0.93 2.39
N LEU A 234 -16.16 2.05 2.10
CA LEU A 234 -16.65 3.39 2.36
C LEU A 234 -16.95 4.10 1.05
N ARG A 235 -18.08 4.81 1.04
CA ARG A 235 -18.43 5.80 0.03
C ARG A 235 -18.71 7.14 0.72
N ALA A 236 -18.50 8.22 -0.01
CA ALA A 236 -18.98 9.53 0.42
C ALA A 236 -20.51 9.46 0.58
N ALA A 237 -21.03 10.00 1.68
CA ALA A 237 -22.46 10.15 1.87
C ALA A 237 -23.01 11.20 0.89
N GLU A 238 -24.33 11.20 0.69
CA GLU A 238 -24.97 12.22 -0.14
C GLU A 238 -24.70 13.62 0.41
N GLY A 239 -24.20 14.53 -0.44
CA GLY A 239 -23.80 15.89 -0.06
C GLY A 239 -22.48 16.00 0.70
N GLU A 240 -21.81 14.89 1.02
CA GLU A 240 -20.52 14.91 1.74
C GLU A 240 -19.37 15.35 0.82
N SER A 241 -18.64 16.37 1.24
CA SER A 241 -17.48 16.86 0.50
C SER A 241 -16.28 15.92 0.67
N VAL A 242 -15.34 15.97 -0.29
CA VAL A 242 -14.07 15.24 -0.19
C VAL A 242 -13.28 15.57 1.09
N ARG A 243 -13.40 16.81 1.59
CA ARG A 243 -12.74 17.26 2.81
C ARG A 243 -13.31 16.61 4.07
N GLU A 244 -14.60 16.29 4.07
CA GLU A 244 -15.29 15.59 5.16
C GLU A 244 -15.12 14.07 5.07
N PHE A 245 -15.09 13.54 3.84
CA PHE A 245 -14.91 12.11 3.60
C PHE A 245 -13.48 11.62 3.94
N ALA A 246 -12.45 12.41 3.65
CA ALA A 246 -11.05 11.99 3.87
C ALA A 246 -10.72 11.63 5.35
N PRO A 247 -11.13 12.42 6.36
CA PRO A 247 -11.02 12.03 7.78
C PRO A 247 -11.68 10.68 8.10
N ARG A 248 -12.88 10.40 7.57
CA ARG A 248 -13.55 9.10 7.82
C ARG A 248 -12.77 7.91 7.29
N VAL A 249 -12.09 8.06 6.16
CA VAL A 249 -11.21 7.03 5.61
C VAL A 249 -10.03 6.77 6.56
N ARG A 250 -9.41 7.84 7.08
CA ARG A 250 -8.34 7.75 8.09
C ARG A 250 -8.85 7.05 9.35
N ASP A 251 -10.00 7.44 9.86
CA ASP A 251 -10.58 6.91 11.09
C ASP A 251 -11.00 5.44 10.95
N ALA A 252 -11.40 5.02 9.74
CA ALA A 252 -11.63 3.62 9.46
C ALA A 252 -10.34 2.79 9.54
N VAL A 253 -9.22 3.28 8.98
CA VAL A 253 -7.90 2.63 9.14
C VAL A 253 -7.48 2.63 10.62
N ALA A 254 -7.73 3.70 11.35
CA ALA A 254 -7.48 3.78 12.80
C ALA A 254 -8.25 2.71 13.58
N ALA A 255 -9.53 2.51 13.28
CA ALA A 255 -10.35 1.49 13.92
C ALA A 255 -9.85 0.07 13.64
N LEU A 256 -9.35 -0.21 12.43
CA LEU A 256 -8.74 -1.51 12.09
C LEU A 256 -7.42 -1.74 12.83
N LEU A 257 -6.60 -0.69 13.02
CA LEU A 257 -5.37 -0.75 13.82
C LEU A 257 -5.68 -0.97 15.31
N ASP A 258 -6.75 -0.36 15.81
CA ASP A 258 -7.23 -0.56 17.18
C ASP A 258 -7.77 -1.98 17.40
N GLU A 259 -8.47 -2.53 16.39
CA GLU A 259 -8.95 -3.90 16.42
C GLU A 259 -7.81 -4.93 16.42
N ASP A 260 -6.70 -4.69 15.70
CA ASP A 260 -5.51 -5.54 15.77
C ASP A 260 -4.86 -5.55 17.16
N ARG A 261 -4.91 -4.42 17.88
CA ARG A 261 -4.33 -4.29 19.23
C ARG A 261 -5.23 -4.81 20.35
N SER A 262 -6.51 -4.97 20.07
CA SER A 262 -7.53 -5.26 21.07
C SER A 262 -8.50 -6.31 20.54
N THR A 263 -9.81 -6.10 20.66
CA THR A 263 -10.82 -6.98 20.08
C THR A 263 -11.74 -6.20 19.17
N TRP A 264 -12.44 -6.89 18.26
CA TRP A 264 -13.49 -6.29 17.44
C TRP A 264 -14.47 -5.47 18.28
N TRP A 265 -14.97 -6.04 19.38
CA TRP A 265 -15.96 -5.39 20.23
C TRP A 265 -15.43 -4.12 20.91
N GLU A 266 -14.20 -4.16 21.42
CA GLU A 266 -13.59 -2.99 22.07
C GLU A 266 -13.31 -1.87 21.06
N ALA A 267 -12.81 -2.22 19.88
CA ALA A 267 -12.61 -1.28 18.79
C ALA A 267 -13.93 -0.64 18.33
N GLN A 268 -15.00 -1.43 18.15
CA GLN A 268 -16.31 -0.87 17.81
C GLN A 268 -16.87 0.05 18.89
N ARG A 269 -16.70 -0.31 20.18
CA ARG A 269 -17.12 0.57 21.29
C ARG A 269 -16.37 1.88 21.32
N ARG A 270 -15.03 1.86 21.17
CA ARG A 270 -14.22 3.09 21.12
C ARG A 270 -14.55 3.93 19.89
N ARG A 271 -14.77 3.31 18.73
CA ARG A 271 -15.24 3.97 17.52
C ARG A 271 -16.57 4.69 17.74
N ALA A 272 -17.58 3.98 18.27
CA ALA A 272 -18.89 4.56 18.55
C ALA A 272 -18.84 5.71 19.58
N ALA A 273 -17.92 5.63 20.55
CA ALA A 273 -17.72 6.66 21.56
C ALA A 273 -16.79 7.81 21.10
N GLY A 274 -16.25 7.78 19.88
CA GLY A 274 -15.27 8.77 19.41
C GLY A 274 -13.93 8.74 20.15
N THR A 275 -13.59 7.62 20.79
CA THR A 275 -12.37 7.42 21.62
C THR A 275 -11.39 6.43 21.01
N THR A 276 -11.43 6.25 19.68
CA THR A 276 -10.45 5.41 18.97
C THR A 276 -9.05 5.99 19.18
N PRO A 277 -8.06 5.18 19.60
CA PRO A 277 -6.69 5.69 19.81
C PRO A 277 -6.13 6.32 18.54
N ASP A 278 -5.41 7.44 18.70
CA ASP A 278 -4.80 8.11 17.56
C ASP A 278 -3.75 7.19 16.88
N PRO A 279 -3.94 6.82 15.60
CA PRO A 279 -2.97 6.02 14.86
C PRO A 279 -1.64 6.76 14.60
N GLY A 280 -1.59 8.08 14.84
CA GLY A 280 -0.38 8.89 14.83
C GLY A 280 0.55 8.65 16.02
N GLY A 281 0.11 7.88 17.02
CA GLY A 281 0.93 7.50 18.17
C GLY A 281 1.04 8.57 19.26
N PRO A 282 1.68 8.23 20.39
CA PRO A 282 1.74 9.11 21.55
C PRO A 282 2.65 10.33 21.30
N ASP A 283 2.33 11.45 21.96
CA ASP A 283 3.25 12.59 22.07
C ASP A 283 4.41 12.21 23.00
N ALA A 284 5.48 11.67 22.41
CA ALA A 284 6.63 11.12 23.11
C ALA A 284 7.88 11.25 22.25
N ALA A 285 9.06 11.15 22.89
CA ALA A 285 10.33 11.15 22.19
C ALA A 285 10.39 10.09 21.07
N THR A 286 11.02 10.42 19.93
CA THR A 286 11.07 9.57 18.73
C THR A 286 11.53 8.15 19.02
N TRP A 287 12.51 7.96 19.90
CA TRP A 287 13.01 6.62 20.25
C TRP A 287 11.95 5.75 20.94
N ARG A 288 11.07 6.33 21.78
CA ARG A 288 9.95 5.60 22.42
C ARG A 288 8.89 5.23 21.39
N ARG A 289 8.60 6.16 20.48
CA ARG A 289 7.67 5.94 19.37
C ARG A 289 8.13 4.79 18.47
N VAL A 290 9.41 4.81 18.08
CA VAL A 290 10.06 3.73 17.31
C VAL A 290 10.01 2.42 18.08
N TRP A 291 10.43 2.41 19.35
CA TRP A 291 10.45 1.21 20.19
C TRP A 291 9.08 0.52 20.22
N ALA A 292 8.01 1.29 20.46
CA ALA A 292 6.64 0.77 20.48
C ALA A 292 6.17 0.15 19.13
N GLN A 293 6.84 0.46 18.01
CA GLN A 293 6.55 -0.12 16.69
C GLN A 293 7.53 -1.23 16.30
N THR A 294 8.56 -1.52 17.10
CA THR A 294 9.48 -2.65 16.87
C THR A 294 8.94 -3.98 17.37
N GLU A 295 7.85 -3.97 18.14
CA GLU A 295 7.17 -5.19 18.58
C GLU A 295 6.36 -5.80 17.43
N SER A 296 6.50 -7.12 17.24
CA SER A 296 5.64 -7.85 16.31
C SER A 296 4.23 -7.99 16.90
N PRO A 297 3.17 -7.92 16.08
CA PRO A 297 1.81 -8.28 16.50
C PRO A 297 1.78 -9.68 17.13
N SER A 298 0.86 -9.89 18.06
CA SER A 298 0.66 -11.20 18.67
C SER A 298 0.24 -12.22 17.60
N VAL A 299 0.82 -13.42 17.66
CA VAL A 299 0.42 -14.54 16.80
C VAL A 299 -0.97 -15.05 17.21
N GLU A 300 -1.29 -14.98 18.51
CA GLU A 300 -2.59 -15.36 19.04
C GLU A 300 -3.61 -14.20 18.93
N PRO A 301 -4.89 -14.50 18.67
CA PRO A 301 -5.95 -13.51 18.77
C PRO A 301 -5.98 -12.94 20.19
N VAL A 302 -6.06 -11.62 20.31
CA VAL A 302 -6.37 -11.00 21.59
C VAL A 302 -7.78 -11.46 21.98
N THR A 303 -7.88 -12.28 23.02
CA THR A 303 -9.17 -12.73 23.54
C THR A 303 -9.66 -11.73 24.58
N GLY A 304 -10.78 -11.07 24.30
CA GLY A 304 -11.48 -10.28 25.31
C GLY A 304 -12.07 -11.17 26.41
N PRO A 305 -12.51 -10.59 27.54
CA PRO A 305 -13.16 -11.35 28.60
C PRO A 305 -14.33 -12.17 28.04
N ARG A 306 -14.30 -13.49 28.23
CA ARG A 306 -15.37 -14.41 27.83
C ARG A 306 -16.64 -14.07 28.62
N ARG A 307 -17.51 -13.24 28.05
CA ARG A 307 -18.84 -13.02 28.60
C ARG A 307 -19.66 -14.28 28.34
N ARG A 308 -20.12 -14.97 29.40
CA ARG A 308 -21.16 -16.00 29.26
C ARG A 308 -22.43 -15.28 28.80
N VAL A 309 -22.70 -15.31 27.49
CA VAL A 309 -23.89 -14.69 26.87
C VAL A 309 -25.17 -15.42 27.30
N TRP A 310 -25.05 -16.64 27.83
CA TRP A 310 -26.16 -17.40 28.37
C TRP A 310 -25.78 -17.99 29.73
N ARG A 311 -26.51 -17.60 30.78
CA ARG A 311 -26.68 -18.45 31.96
C ARG A 311 -27.86 -19.38 31.63
N ARG A 312 -27.60 -20.69 31.56
CA ARG A 312 -28.67 -21.69 31.63
C ARG A 312 -29.32 -21.62 33.01
#